data_AF-A0A9P3ZCT9-F1
#
_entry.id   AF-A0A9P3ZCT9-F1
#
_cell.length_a   1.000
_cell.length_b   1.000
_cell.length_c   1.000
_cell.angle_alpha   90.00
_cell.angle_beta   90.00
_cell.angle_gamma   90.00
#
_symmetry.space_group_name_H-M   'P 1'
#
loop_
_entity.id
_entity.type
_entity.pdbx_description
1 polymer ?
#
loop_
_entity_poly.entity_id
_entity_poly.type
_entity_poly.pdbx_seq_one_letter_code
_entity_poly.pdbx_strand_id
1 'polypeptide(L)' 'MKFKVNENETIADCLSRMKMQGYMPVKRIEKPVFQEQKDGTVEVSHQEIVFVGKKIQ' A
#
# COMPACT_ATOMS: atom_id res chain seq x y z
N MET A 1 -5.09 -7.42 -9.09
CA MET A 1 -5.40 -7.39 -7.65
C MET A 1 -4.62 -6.25 -7.01
N LYS A 2 -5.15 -5.56 -6.00
CA LYS A 2 -4.41 -4.50 -5.28
C LYS A 2 -4.03 -5.00 -3.90
N PHE A 3 -2.80 -4.71 -3.47
CA PHE A 3 -2.24 -5.09 -2.18
C PHE A 3 -1.73 -3.84 -1.50
N LYS A 4 -2.47 -3.36 -0.50
CA LYS A 4 -2.03 -2.28 0.38
C LYS A 4 -1.02 -2.85 1.38
N VAL A 5 0.08 -2.15 1.58
CA VAL A 5 1.01 -2.39 2.68
C VAL A 5 0.32 -1.90 3.96
N ASN A 6 0.11 -2.80 4.92
CA ASN A 6 -0.53 -2.43 6.18
C ASN A 6 0.43 -1.60 7.05
N GLU A 7 -0.11 -0.83 8.00
CA GLU A 7 0.69 0.05 8.87
C GLU A 7 1.77 -0.68 9.69
N ASN A 8 1.51 -1.95 10.02
CA ASN A 8 2.43 -2.82 10.77
C ASN A 8 3.14 -3.87 9.88
N GLU A 9 3.07 -3.72 8.56
CA GLU A 9 3.62 -4.66 7.58
C GLU A 9 4.76 -3.97 6.82
N THR A 10 5.89 -4.65 6.60
CA THR A 10 6.92 -4.10 5.72
C THR A 10 6.55 -4.29 4.26
N ILE A 11 7.21 -3.56 3.36
CA ILE A 11 7.07 -3.79 1.91
C ILE A 11 7.40 -5.25 1.56
N ALA A 12 8.43 -5.83 2.20
CA ALA A 12 8.85 -7.21 1.95
C ALA A 12 7.78 -8.22 2.37
N ASP A 13 7.10 -7.99 3.50
CA ASP A 13 6.01 -8.83 3.97
C ASP A 13 4.81 -8.77 3.02
N CYS A 14 4.47 -7.57 2.54
CA CYS A 14 3.41 -7.37 1.57
C CYS A 14 3.70 -8.12 0.26
N LEU A 15 4.93 -8.03 -0.26
CA LEU A 15 5.36 -8.76 -1.46
C LEU A 15 5.36 -10.27 -1.25
N SER A 16 5.74 -10.75 -0.06
CA SER A 16 5.67 -12.16 0.30
C SER A 16 4.22 -12.66 0.32
N ARG A 17 3.30 -11.87 0.89
CA ARG A 17 1.85 -12.14 0.86
C ARG A 17 1.30 -12.19 -0.57
N MET A 18 1.72 -11.26 -1.44
CA MET A 18 1.37 -11.31 -2.87
C MET A 18 1.82 -12.63 -3.51
N LYS A 19 3.07 -13.03 -3.28
CA LYS A 19 3.63 -14.26 -3.83
C LYS A 19 2.91 -15.51 -3.32
N MET A 20 2.61 -15.59 -2.02
CA MET A 20 1.83 -16.70 -1.43
C MET A 20 0.44 -16.82 -2.03
N GLN A 21 -0.17 -15.69 -2.42
CA GLN A 21 -1.47 -15.67 -3.10
C GLN A 21 -1.36 -15.90 -4.62
N GLY A 22 -0.16 -16.14 -5.15
CA GLY A 22 0.07 -16.38 -6.58
C GLY A 22 0.05 -15.11 -7.43
N TYR A 23 0.45 -13.96 -6.87
CA TYR A 23 0.54 -12.69 -7.58
C TYR A 23 1.98 -12.17 -7.63
N MET A 24 2.36 -11.59 -8.78
CA MET A 24 3.58 -10.81 -8.96
C MET A 24 3.25 -9.32 -9.03
N PRO A 25 4.02 -8.44 -8.35
CA PRO A 25 3.83 -7.00 -8.45
C PRO A 25 4.20 -6.51 -9.85
N VAL A 26 3.31 -5.74 -10.47
CA VAL A 26 3.53 -5.11 -11.79
C VAL A 26 3.52 -3.59 -11.73
N LYS A 27 3.03 -3.01 -10.62
CA LYS A 27 3.02 -1.56 -10.40
C LYS A 27 3.03 -1.26 -8.90
N ARG A 28 3.76 -0.22 -8.50
CA ARG A 28 3.70 0.41 -7.17
C ARG A 28 3.01 1.76 -7.29
N ILE A 29 2.12 2.06 -6.36
CA ILE A 29 1.38 3.32 -6.28
C ILE A 29 1.59 3.86 -4.87
N GLU A 30 2.02 5.12 -4.76
CA GLU A 30 2.21 5.81 -3.49
C GLU A 30 1.28 7.01 -3.47
N LYS A 31 0.46 7.11 -2.43
CA LYS A 31 -0.51 8.20 -2.27
C LYS A 31 -0.34 8.87 -0.91
N PRO A 32 -0.24 10.21 -0.86
CA PRO A 32 -0.33 10.90 0.41
C PRO A 32 -1.74 10.72 0.98
N VAL A 33 -1.80 10.35 2.26
CA VAL A 33 -3.02 10.34 3.06
C VAL A 33 -3.03 11.62 3.86
N PHE A 34 -4.09 12.41 3.67
CA PHE A 34 -4.29 13.65 4.39
C PHE A 34 -5.18 13.41 5.59
N GLN A 35 -4.95 14.16 6.67
CA GLN A 35 -5.73 14.12 7.87
C GLN A 35 -6.11 15.55 8.29
N GLU A 36 -7.38 15.74 8.63
CA GLU A 36 -7.90 16.98 9.21
C GLU A 36 -7.55 17.04 10.69
N GLN A 37 -6.95 18.16 11.10
CA GLN A 37 -6.64 18.46 12.48
C GLN A 37 -7.82 19.14 13.18
N LYS A 38 -7.79 19.19 14.51
CA LYS A 38 -8.87 19.79 15.33
C LYS A 38 -9.08 21.29 15.07
N ASP A 39 -8.08 21.96 14.52
CA ASP A 39 -8.11 23.38 14.14
C ASP A 39 -8.63 23.61 12.70
N GLY A 40 -9.01 22.54 12.00
CA GLY A 40 -9.51 22.59 10.62
C GLY A 40 -8.42 22.65 9.55
N THR A 41 -7.14 22.54 9.93
CA THR A 41 -6.04 22.45 8.97
C THR A 41 -5.91 21.03 8.42
N VAL A 42 -5.45 20.90 7.17
CA VAL A 42 -5.20 19.61 6.52
C VAL A 42 -3.69 19.37 6.46
N GLU A 43 -3.23 18.28 7.09
CA GLU A 43 -1.83 17.88 7.07
C GLU A 43 -1.65 16.52 6.37
N VAL A 44 -0.46 16.27 5.82
CA VAL A 44 -0.10 14.95 5.29
C VAL A 44 0.22 14.02 6.48
N SER A 45 -0.62 13.02 6.71
CA SER A 45 -0.46 12.04 7.79
C SER A 45 0.64 11.03 7.47
N HIS A 46 0.50 10.32 6.35
CA HIS A 46 1.46 9.31 5.92
C HIS A 46 1.33 9.05 4.41
N GLN A 47 2.24 8.24 3.86
CA GLN A 47 2.11 7.74 2.49
C GLN A 47 1.58 6.30 2.49
N GLU A 48 0.44 6.11 1.86
CA GLU A 48 -0.12 4.79 1.59
C GLU A 48 0.60 4.18 0.38
N ILE A 49 1.13 2.97 0.56
CA ILE A 49 1.77 2.19 -0.51
C ILE A 49 0.83 1.07 -0.95
N VAL A 50 0.54 1.01 -2.25
CA VAL A 50 -0.30 -0.03 -2.86
C VAL A 50 0.41 -0.65 -4.06
N PHE A 51 0.56 -1.97 -4.03
CA PHE A 51 1.02 -2.74 -5.18
C PHE A 51 -0.15 -3.26 -6.01
N VAL A 52 -0.01 -3.23 -7.33
CA VAL A 52 -0.90 -3.92 -8.25
C VAL A 52 -0.26 -5.24 -8.61
N GLY A 53 -0.91 -6.35 -8.23
CA GLY A 53 -0.50 -7.70 -8.56
C GLY A 53 -1.19 -8.25 -9.81
N LYS A 54 -0.39 -8.86 -10.69
CA LYS A 54 -0.84 -9.74 -11.79
C LYS A 54 -0.73 -11.18 -11.32
N LYS A 55 -1.73 -12.01 -11.61
CA LYS A 55 -1.70 -13.43 -11.25
C LYS A 55 -0.61 -14.14 -12.05
N ILE A 56 0.18 -14.95 -11.38
CA ILE A 56 1.17 -15.82 -12.02
C ILE A 56 0.36 -16.97 -12.64
N GLN A 57 0.39 -17.05 -13.97
CA GLN A 57 -0.11 -18.20 -14.72
C GLN A 57 1.02 -19.19 -14.91
#